data_AF-A0A531JGL0-F1
#
_entry.id   AF-A0A531JGL0-F1
#
_cell.length_a   1.000
_cell.length_b   1.000
_cell.length_c   1.000
_cell.angle_alpha   90.00
_cell.angle_beta   90.00
_cell.angle_gamma   90.00
#
_symmetry.space_group_name_H-M   'P 1'
#
loop_
_entity.id
_entity.type
_entity.pdbx_description
1 polymer ?
#
loop_
_entity_poly.entity_id
_entity_poly.type
_entity_poly.pdbx_seq_one_letter_code
_entity_poly.pdbx_strand_id
1 'polypeptide(L)'
;MDTVEVTEKGLQAEKDGYDAFLVGNIFEPGVHELRELLNIPVLGLRESSIQVACLMGASFSLINVNPKFVPRIMEGVRNQGVMSRLASVETMTVERPGAFD
;
A
#
# COMPACT_ATOMS: atom_id res chain seq x y z
N MET A 1 5.48 10.25 4.98
CA MET A 1 6.35 9.62 3.97
C MET A 1 6.05 10.32 2.67
N ASP A 2 7.00 11.13 2.24
CA ASP A 2 6.92 11.94 1.03
C ASP A 2 7.27 11.06 -0.17
N THR A 3 6.53 11.18 -1.27
CA THR A 3 6.81 10.47 -2.52
C THR A 3 8.25 10.70 -2.98
N VAL A 4 8.78 11.92 -2.81
CA VAL A 4 10.16 12.25 -3.20
C VAL A 4 11.17 11.39 -2.43
N GLU A 5 11.00 11.29 -1.11
CA GLU A 5 11.87 10.51 -0.24
C GLU A 5 11.88 9.02 -0.65
N VAL A 6 10.72 8.44 -0.95
CA VAL A 6 10.63 7.02 -1.35
C VAL A 6 11.33 6.78 -2.68
N THR A 7 11.13 7.70 -3.63
CA THR A 7 11.77 7.62 -4.96
C THR A 7 13.28 7.69 -4.86
N GLU A 8 13.83 8.61 -4.05
CA GLU A 8 15.27 8.71 -3.81
C GLU A 8 15.84 7.42 -3.20
N LYS A 9 15.12 6.81 -2.24
CA LYS A 9 15.53 5.53 -1.64
C LYS A 9 15.50 4.38 -2.63
N GLY A 10 14.51 4.35 -3.53
CA GLY A 10 14.46 3.34 -4.59
C GLY A 10 15.64 3.44 -5.55
N LEU A 11 15.96 4.65 -6.01
CA LEU A 11 17.12 4.91 -6.86
C LEU A 11 18.44 4.54 -6.18
N GLN A 12 18.56 4.80 -4.88
CA GLN A 12 19.75 4.41 -4.12
C GLN A 12 19.84 2.88 -3.99
N ALA A 13 18.73 2.20 -3.72
CA ALA A 13 18.71 0.73 -3.60
C ALA A 13 19.15 0.04 -4.90
N GLU A 14 18.72 0.51 -6.06
CA GLU A 14 19.20 -0.04 -7.34
C GLU A 14 20.72 0.16 -7.52
N LYS A 15 21.24 1.35 -7.19
CA LYS A 15 22.69 1.63 -7.24
C LYS A 15 23.49 0.76 -6.28
N ASP A 16 22.93 0.44 -5.13
CA ASP A 16 23.55 -0.43 -4.13
C ASP A 16 23.47 -1.92 -4.51
N GLY A 17 22.84 -2.26 -5.64
CA GLY A 17 22.80 -3.62 -6.19
C GLY A 17 21.70 -4.51 -5.60
N TYR A 18 20.61 -3.93 -5.10
CA TYR A 18 19.45 -4.70 -4.63
C TYR A 18 18.68 -5.31 -5.80
N ASP A 19 18.10 -6.49 -5.59
CA ASP A 19 17.34 -7.20 -6.64
C ASP A 19 15.87 -6.75 -6.78
N ALA A 20 15.30 -6.09 -5.76
CA ALA A 20 13.92 -5.60 -5.76
C ALA A 20 13.70 -4.51 -4.71
N PHE A 21 12.63 -3.72 -4.88
CA PHE A 21 12.23 -2.67 -3.95
C PHE A 21 10.77 -2.86 -3.49
N LEU A 22 10.50 -2.74 -2.19
CA LEU A 22 9.15 -2.83 -1.61
C LEU A 22 8.76 -1.51 -0.95
N VAL A 23 7.65 -0.92 -1.41
CA VAL A 23 7.05 0.23 -0.73
C VAL A 23 6.21 -0.27 0.46
N GLY A 24 6.81 -0.24 1.64
CA GLY A 24 6.25 -0.72 2.92
C GLY A 24 5.15 0.13 3.53
N ASN A 25 4.33 0.81 2.72
CA ASN A 25 3.25 1.69 3.18
C ASN A 25 1.96 1.33 2.44
N ILE A 26 0.83 1.26 3.15
CA ILE A 26 -0.46 0.85 2.57
C ILE A 26 -0.98 1.80 1.48
N PHE A 27 -0.54 3.05 1.48
CA PHE A 27 -0.88 4.04 0.45
C PHE A 27 0.08 4.04 -0.73
N GLU A 28 1.15 3.24 -0.67
CA GLU A 28 2.12 2.99 -1.74
C GLU A 28 2.59 4.26 -2.48
N PRO A 29 3.07 5.28 -1.75
CA PRO A 29 3.54 6.52 -2.37
C PRO A 29 4.70 6.24 -3.33
N GLY A 30 4.62 6.81 -4.53
CA GLY A 30 5.68 6.71 -5.52
C GLY A 30 5.77 5.37 -6.24
N VAL A 31 4.85 4.41 -6.01
CA VAL A 31 4.99 3.05 -6.57
C VAL A 31 4.95 3.04 -8.10
N HIS A 32 4.17 3.91 -8.72
CA HIS A 32 4.08 4.00 -10.18
C HIS A 32 5.34 4.66 -10.75
N GLU A 33 5.76 5.76 -10.15
CA GLU A 33 6.95 6.51 -10.51
C GLU A 33 8.21 5.63 -10.37
N LEU A 34 8.32 4.86 -9.29
CA LEU A 34 9.40 3.91 -9.08
C LEU A 34 9.43 2.79 -10.14
N ARG A 35 8.27 2.31 -10.59
CA ARG A 35 8.17 1.31 -11.69
C ARG A 35 8.60 1.87 -13.04
N GLU A 36 8.51 3.18 -13.24
CA GLU A 36 9.02 3.85 -14.43
C GLU A 36 10.53 4.12 -14.35
N LEU A 37 11.04 4.39 -13.14
CA LEU A 37 12.42 4.81 -12.93
C LEU A 37 13.42 3.67 -12.73
N LEU A 38 13.00 2.56 -12.14
CA LEU A 38 13.87 1.45 -11.76
C LEU A 38 13.81 0.29 -12.76
N ASN A 39 14.94 -0.40 -12.95
CA ASN A 39 15.05 -1.62 -13.74
C ASN A 39 14.84 -2.90 -12.91
N ILE A 40 14.74 -2.75 -11.59
CA ILE A 40 14.43 -3.85 -10.65
C ILE A 40 12.93 -3.86 -10.31
N PRO A 41 12.34 -5.02 -9.98
CA PRO A 41 10.93 -5.10 -9.61
C PRO A 41 10.57 -4.22 -8.41
N VAL A 42 9.45 -3.50 -8.53
CA VAL A 42 8.89 -2.67 -7.46
C VAL A 42 7.55 -3.22 -6.99
N LEU A 43 7.51 -3.62 -5.72
CA LEU A 43 6.35 -4.20 -5.06
C LEU A 43 5.67 -3.15 -4.18
N GLY A 44 4.35 -3.14 -4.20
CA GLY A 44 3.53 -2.39 -3.24
C GLY A 44 3.06 -3.29 -2.10
N LEU A 45 3.12 -2.81 -0.85
CA LEU A 45 2.66 -3.55 0.32
C LEU A 45 1.18 -3.95 0.21
N ARG A 46 0.32 -3.01 -0.17
CA ARG A 46 -1.14 -3.22 -0.26
C ARG A 46 -1.46 -4.12 -1.44
N GLU A 47 -0.90 -3.84 -2.62
CA GLU A 47 -1.14 -4.64 -3.83
C GLU A 47 -0.80 -6.11 -3.59
N SER A 48 0.38 -6.37 -3.02
CA SER A 48 0.85 -7.72 -2.73
C SER A 48 -0.03 -8.41 -1.68
N SER A 49 -0.38 -7.69 -0.61
CA SER A 49 -1.24 -8.22 0.46
C SER A 49 -2.64 -8.59 -0.04
N ILE A 50 -3.23 -7.71 -0.85
CA ILE A 50 -4.54 -7.97 -1.48
C ILE A 50 -4.46 -9.14 -2.44
N GLN A 51 -3.39 -9.24 -3.24
CA GLN A 51 -3.22 -10.36 -4.17
C GLN A 51 -3.17 -11.70 -3.42
N VAL A 52 -2.44 -11.77 -2.31
CA VAL A 52 -2.38 -12.97 -1.46
C VAL A 52 -3.75 -13.26 -0.83
N ALA A 53 -4.43 -12.27 -0.26
CA ALA A 53 -5.78 -12.44 0.29
C ALA A 53 -6.76 -12.94 -0.78
N CYS A 54 -6.59 -12.46 -2.01
CA CYS A 54 -7.37 -12.89 -3.16
C CYS A 54 -7.18 -14.38 -3.50
N LEU A 55 -5.99 -14.95 -3.25
CA LEU A 55 -5.74 -16.38 -3.43
C LEU A 55 -6.33 -17.24 -2.29
N MET A 56 -6.52 -16.67 -1.11
CA MET A 56 -6.90 -17.41 0.11
C MET A 56 -8.41 -17.52 0.35
N GLY A 57 -9.24 -16.74 -0.34
CA GLY A 57 -10.70 -16.75 -0.14
C GLY A 57 -11.45 -16.16 -1.32
N ALA A 58 -12.78 -16.07 -1.24
CA ALA A 58 -13.61 -15.41 -2.26
C ALA A 58 -13.60 -13.87 -2.11
N SER A 59 -13.55 -13.38 -0.88
CA SER A 59 -13.55 -11.96 -0.53
C SER A 59 -12.51 -11.67 0.54
N PHE A 60 -12.17 -10.39 0.70
CA PHE A 60 -11.27 -9.90 1.74
C PHE A 60 -11.82 -8.61 2.37
N SER A 61 -11.39 -8.30 3.58
CA SER A 61 -11.64 -7.00 4.23
C SER A 61 -10.32 -6.36 4.62
N LEU A 62 -10.30 -5.03 4.69
CA LEU A 62 -9.15 -4.26 5.17
C LEU A 62 -9.48 -3.68 6.54
N ILE A 63 -8.53 -3.76 7.47
CA ILE A 63 -8.66 -3.15 8.80
C ILE A 63 -7.72 -1.95 8.83
N ASN A 64 -8.27 -0.77 9.09
CA ASN A 64 -7.52 0.46 9.26
C ASN A 64 -7.57 0.92 10.72
N VAL A 65 -6.70 1.87 11.07
CA VAL A 65 -6.68 2.46 12.41
C VAL A 65 -7.47 3.77 12.45
N ASN A 66 -7.42 4.59 11.39
CA ASN A 66 -8.08 5.90 11.35
C ASN A 66 -9.08 5.96 10.18
N PRO A 67 -10.37 6.25 10.44
CA PRO A 67 -11.41 6.28 9.42
C PRO A 67 -11.16 7.33 8.33
N LYS A 68 -10.38 8.39 8.61
CA LYS A 68 -9.97 9.41 7.64
C LYS A 68 -9.31 8.82 6.39
N PHE A 69 -8.66 7.66 6.52
CA PHE A 69 -7.95 7.03 5.41
C PHE A 69 -8.80 6.09 4.56
N VAL A 70 -10.05 5.81 4.95
CA VAL A 70 -10.96 4.93 4.20
C VAL A 70 -11.05 5.34 2.72
N PRO A 71 -11.27 6.62 2.35
CA PRO A 71 -11.40 7.00 0.95
C PRO A 71 -10.15 6.65 0.12
N ARG A 72 -8.96 6.91 0.67
CA ARG A 72 -7.69 6.64 0.00
C ARG A 72 -7.40 5.14 -0.13
N ILE A 73 -7.77 4.34 0.88
CA ILE A 73 -7.67 2.88 0.81
C ILE A 73 -8.58 2.36 -0.30
N MET A 74 -9.84 2.81 -0.33
CA MET A 74 -10.83 2.41 -1.33
C MET A 74 -10.38 2.77 -2.75
N GLU A 75 -9.75 3.93 -2.93
CA GLU A 75 -9.14 4.32 -4.21
C GLU A 75 -8.03 3.35 -4.63
N GLY A 76 -7.13 2.99 -3.72
CA GLY A 76 -6.08 1.99 -4.01
C GLY A 76 -6.65 0.63 -4.43
N VAL A 77 -7.68 0.14 -3.73
CA VAL A 77 -8.36 -1.12 -4.09
C VAL A 77 -9.04 -1.03 -5.47
N ARG A 78 -9.64 0.12 -5.79
CA ARG A 78 -10.24 0.41 -7.10
C ARG A 78 -9.21 0.38 -8.21
N ASN A 79 -8.07 1.03 -8.01
CA ASN A 79 -6.99 1.08 -8.99
C ASN A 79 -6.38 -0.30 -9.24
N GLN A 80 -6.37 -1.18 -8.24
CA GLN A 80 -5.98 -2.58 -8.40
C GLN A 80 -7.03 -3.45 -9.13
N GLY A 81 -8.25 -2.96 -9.34
CA GLY A 81 -9.29 -3.66 -10.10
C GLY A 81 -10.00 -4.79 -9.34
N VAL A 82 -9.88 -4.85 -8.01
CA VAL A 82 -10.41 -5.95 -7.17
C VAL A 82 -11.54 -5.52 -6.23
N MET A 83 -12.22 -4.41 -6.55
CA MET A 83 -13.32 -3.87 -5.72
C MET A 83 -14.46 -4.86 -5.51
N SER A 84 -14.78 -5.70 -6.49
CA SER A 84 -15.83 -6.73 -6.37
C SER A 84 -15.52 -7.80 -5.32
N ARG A 85 -14.27 -7.86 -4.86
CA ARG A 85 -13.79 -8.82 -3.86
C ARG A 85 -13.61 -8.21 -2.47
N LEU A 86 -13.74 -6.89 -2.34
CA LEU A 86 -13.67 -6.20 -1.08
C LEU A 86 -15.03 -6.30 -0.36
N ALA A 87 -15.07 -7.04 0.75
CA ALA A 87 -16.26 -7.18 1.57
C ALA A 87 -16.50 -5.95 2.44
N SER A 88 -15.45 -5.44 3.10
CA SER A 88 -15.54 -4.22 3.92
C SER A 88 -14.19 -3.56 4.19
N VAL A 89 -14.24 -2.31 4.65
CA VAL A 89 -13.10 -1.62 5.27
C VAL A 89 -13.52 -1.26 6.70
N GLU A 90 -12.93 -1.94 7.67
CA GLU A 90 -13.24 -1.77 9.08
C GLU A 90 -12.21 -0.89 9.77
N THR A 91 -12.61 -0.27 10.89
CA THR A 91 -11.71 0.52 11.73
C THR A 91 -11.49 -0.20 13.05
N MET A 92 -10.23 -0.35 13.45
CA MET A 92 -9.88 -0.91 14.74
C MET A 92 -10.14 0.11 15.85
N THR A 93 -10.82 -0.33 16.90
CA THR A 93 -10.89 0.42 18.16
C THR A 93 -9.54 0.29 18.86
N VAL A 94 -8.80 1.39 18.92
CA VAL A 94 -7.51 1.46 19.63
C VAL A 94 -7.61 2.52 20.69
N GLU A 95 -7.32 2.17 21.94
CA GLU A 95 -7.13 3.17 23.00
C GLU A 95 -5.94 4.05 22.62
N ARG A 96 -6.23 5.32 22.32
CA ARG A 96 -5.21 6.32 21.98
C ARG A 96 -5.06 7.30 23.14
N PRO A 97 -3.86 7.49 23.69
CA PRO A 97 -3.59 8.61 24.57
C PRO A 97 -3.60 9.90 23.73
N GLY A 98 -4.65 10.71 23.84
CA GLY A 98 -4.68 12.09 23.36
C GLY A 98 -5.25 12.34 21.95
N ALA A 99 -6.09 13.37 21.88
CA ALA A 99 -6.92 13.82 20.78
C ALA A 99 -6.20 14.02 19.43
N PHE A 100 -6.74 13.39 18.40
CA PHE A 100 -6.63 13.82 17.01
C PHE A 100 -7.99 13.52 16.35
N ASP A 101 -8.95 14.37 16.70
CA ASP A 101 -10.26 14.47 16.05
C ASP A 101 -10.09 15.24 14.72
#